data_AF-A0A0C2W1P1-F1
#
_entry.id   AF-A0A0C2W1P1-F1
#
_cell.length_a   1.000
_cell.length_b   1.000
_cell.length_c   1.000
_cell.angle_alpha   90.00
_cell.angle_beta   90.00
_cell.angle_gamma   90.00
#
_symmetry.space_group_name_H-M   'P 1'
#
loop_
_entity.id
_entity.type
_entity.pdbx_description
1 polymer ?
#
loop_
_entity_poly.entity_id
_entity_poly.type
_entity_poly.pdbx_seq_one_letter_code
_entity_poly.pdbx_strand_id
1 'polypeptide(L)'
;MTFTYEPSAGVESVDVCGAWNEWVPEAMKPKKSGEFSITKILKAGENYEFGYKINNTLWATDESCSLVPSPFLSHNSLLAL
;
A
#
# COMPACT_ATOMS: atom_id res chain seq x y z
N MET A 1 2.76 8.58 8.70
CA MET A 1 2.81 7.11 8.56
C MET A 1 3.80 6.76 7.46
N THR A 2 4.63 5.74 7.68
CA THR A 2 5.53 5.22 6.65
C THR A 2 5.01 3.86 6.22
N PHE A 3 4.76 3.73 4.92
CA PHE A 3 4.40 2.48 4.28
C PHE A 3 5.66 1.82 3.75
N THR A 4 5.79 0.52 3.97
CA THR A 4 6.92 -0.29 3.52
C THR A 4 6.37 -1.54 2.88
N TYR A 5 6.93 -1.91 1.73
CA TYR A 5 6.63 -3.17 1.07
C TYR A 5 7.93 -3.95 0.88
N GLU A 6 7.92 -5.19 1.34
CA GLU A 6 9.03 -6.14 1.18
C GLU A 6 8.75 -7.04 -0.03
N PRO A 7 9.42 -6.82 -1.17
CA PRO A 7 9.14 -7.56 -2.38
C PRO A 7 9.74 -8.96 -2.37
N SER A 8 9.07 -9.88 -3.07
CA SER A 8 9.68 -11.10 -3.59
C SER A 8 10.51 -10.81 -4.85
N ALA A 9 11.23 -11.79 -5.39
CA ALA A 9 12.05 -11.61 -6.58
C ALA A 9 11.21 -11.17 -7.80
N GLY A 10 11.74 -10.24 -8.61
CA GLY A 10 11.10 -9.79 -9.86
C GLY A 10 10.12 -8.61 -9.71
N VAL A 11 10.13 -7.92 -8.58
CA VAL A 11 9.40 -6.65 -8.41
C VAL A 11 10.24 -5.48 -8.93
N GLU A 12 9.69 -4.77 -9.91
CA GLU A 12 10.33 -3.62 -10.56
C GLU A 12 9.74 -2.30 -10.06
N SER A 13 8.43 -2.28 -9.78
CA SER A 13 7.73 -1.11 -9.26
C SER A 13 6.67 -1.47 -8.23
N VAL A 14 6.49 -0.57 -7.26
CA VAL A 14 5.42 -0.65 -6.26
C VAL A 14 4.83 0.73 -6.09
N ASP A 15 3.52 0.85 -6.23
CA ASP A 15 2.75 2.04 -5.90
C ASP A 15 1.87 1.76 -4.69
N VAL A 16 1.77 2.70 -3.75
CA VAL A 16 0.73 2.66 -2.73
C VAL A 16 -0.52 3.36 -3.27
N CYS A 17 -1.68 2.74 -3.11
CA CYS A 17 -2.98 3.30 -3.49
C CYS A 17 -3.87 3.29 -2.25
N GLY A 18 -4.45 4.43 -1.88
CA GLY A 18 -5.30 4.49 -0.69
C GLY A 18 -6.43 5.50 -0.77
N ALA A 19 -7.38 5.38 0.16
CA ALA A 19 -8.57 6.22 0.18
C ALA A 19 -8.26 7.72 0.40
N TRP A 20 -7.11 8.05 1.00
CA TRP A 20 -6.71 9.43 1.32
C TRP A 20 -6.51 10.33 0.09
N ASN A 21 -6.29 9.76 -1.09
CA ASN A 21 -6.11 10.50 -2.34
C ASN A 21 -6.95 9.88 -3.48
N GLU A 22 -8.14 9.37 -3.15
CA GLU A 22 -9.06 8.79 -4.13
C GLU A 22 -8.41 7.65 -4.95
N TRP A 23 -7.55 6.86 -4.31
CA TRP A 23 -6.86 5.71 -4.91
C TRP A 23 -5.91 6.07 -6.06
N VAL A 24 -5.47 7.32 -6.17
CA VAL A 24 -4.43 7.70 -7.13
C VAL A 24 -3.11 6.99 -6.76
N PRO A 25 -2.50 6.20 -7.66
CA PRO A 25 -1.27 5.48 -7.36
C PRO A 25 -0.11 6.43 -7.04
N GLU A 26 0.61 6.14 -5.97
CA GLU A 26 1.80 6.88 -5.56
C GLU A 26 3.03 5.97 -5.54
N ALA A 27 3.98 6.23 -6.44
CA ALA A 27 5.19 5.44 -6.59
C ALA A 27 6.05 5.44 -5.30
N MET A 28 6.37 4.23 -4.84
CA MET A 28 7.23 4.02 -3.68
C MET A 28 8.70 4.03 -4.08
N LYS A 29 9.56 4.53 -3.20
CA LYS A 29 11.00 4.59 -3.45
C LYS A 29 11.67 3.27 -3.08
N PRO A 30 12.45 2.63 -3.98
CA PRO A 30 13.25 1.48 -3.63
C PRO A 30 14.39 1.88 -2.69
N LYS A 31 14.63 1.06 -1.67
CA LYS A 31 15.74 1.17 -0.71
C LYS A 31 16.86 0.23 -1.08
N LYS A 32 18.04 0.48 -0.51
CA LYS A 32 19.21 -0.41 -0.63
C LYS A 32 18.97 -1.82 -0.06
N SER A 33 18.03 -1.99 0.88
CA SER A 33 17.65 -3.30 1.42
C SER A 33 16.81 -4.13 0.46
N GLY A 34 16.30 -3.54 -0.63
CA GLY A 34 15.35 -4.17 -1.55
C GLY A 34 13.89 -3.79 -1.27
N GLU A 35 13.58 -3.27 -0.09
CA GLU A 35 12.24 -2.75 0.24
C GLU A 35 11.85 -1.54 -0.61
N PHE A 36 10.54 -1.34 -0.77
CA PHE A 36 9.97 -0.10 -1.26
C PHE A 36 9.37 0.68 -0.08
N SER A 37 9.48 2.01 -0.09
CA SER A 37 8.84 2.83 0.96
C SER A 37 8.37 4.20 0.50
N ILE A 38 7.36 4.71 1.20
CA ILE A 38 6.87 6.08 1.07
C ILE A 38 6.29 6.55 2.40
N THR A 39 6.47 7.83 2.72
CA THR A 39 5.91 8.44 3.94
C THR A 39 4.77 9.37 3.55
N LYS A 40 3.63 9.21 4.23
CA LYS A 40 2.44 10.05 4.07
C LYS A 40 2.08 10.73 5.38
N ILE A 41 1.62 11.98 5.26
CA ILE A 41 0.98 12.70 6.35
C ILE A 41 -0.51 12.37 6.28
N LEU A 42 -1.01 11.63 7.26
CA LEU A 42 -2.40 11.22 7.40
C LEU A 42 -2.92 11.75 8.74
N LYS A 43 -4.23 11.98 8.85
CA LYS A 43 -4.83 12.43 10.12
C LYS A 43 -4.86 11.26 11.09
N ALA A 44 -4.52 11.52 12.35
CA ALA A 44 -4.64 10.54 13.42
C ALA A 44 -6.10 10.38 13.88
N GLY A 45 -6.45 9.22 14.44
CA GLY A 45 -7.81 8.91 14.88
C GLY A 45 -8.77 8.55 13.75
N GLU A 46 -8.27 8.37 12.52
CA GLU A 46 -9.05 7.95 11.36
C GLU A 46 -8.53 6.61 10.84
N ASN A 47 -9.43 5.87 10.18
CA ASN A 47 -9.09 4.63 9.49
C ASN A 47 -9.01 4.89 7.99
N TYR A 48 -8.02 4.27 7.34
CA TYR A 48 -7.81 4.40 5.91
C TYR A 48 -7.69 3.02 5.26
N GLU A 49 -8.39 2.83 4.15
CA GLU A 49 -8.17 1.68 3.29
C GLU A 49 -7.03 1.95 2.32
N PHE A 50 -6.22 0.92 2.05
CA PHE A 50 -5.14 0.99 1.08
C PHE A 50 -4.71 -0.38 0.54
N GLY A 51 -3.84 -0.37 -0.46
CA GLY A 51 -3.09 -1.54 -0.89
C GLY A 51 -1.90 -1.15 -1.76
N TYR A 52 -1.13 -2.16 -2.17
CA TYR A 52 0.06 -2.02 -2.99
C TYR A 52 -0.21 -2.54 -4.40
N LYS A 53 0.07 -1.72 -5.40
CA LYS A 53 0.03 -2.09 -6.81
C LYS A 53 1.44 -2.41 -7.28
N ILE A 54 1.68 -3.68 -7.60
CA ILE A 54 2.99 -4.23 -7.93
C ILE A 54 3.08 -4.42 -9.44
N ASN A 55 4.16 -3.94 -10.05
CA ASN A 55 4.42 -4.01 -11.49
C ASN A 55 3.21 -3.58 -12.34
N ASN A 56 2.41 -2.63 -11.84
CA ASN A 56 1.16 -2.15 -12.44
C ASN A 56 0.03 -3.18 -12.63
N THR A 57 0.20 -4.44 -12.22
CA THR A 57 -0.76 -5.51 -12.54
C THR A 57 -1.28 -6.24 -11.32
N LEU A 58 -0.46 -6.40 -10.28
CA LEU A 58 -0.80 -7.20 -9.11
C LEU A 58 -1.22 -6.30 -7.95
N TRP A 59 -2.25 -6.72 -7.22
CA TRP A 59 -2.72 -6.07 -6.01
C TRP A 59 -2.28 -6.89 -4.79
N ALA A 60 -1.67 -6.23 -3.81
CA ALA A 60 -1.27 -6.85 -2.55
C ALA A 60 -1.76 -6.02 -1.35
N THR A 61 -2.05 -6.73 -0.27
CA THR A 61 -2.39 -6.17 1.03
C THR A 61 -1.18 -6.22 1.95
N ASP A 62 -1.12 -5.28 2.88
CA ASP A 62 -0.20 -5.30 4.01
C ASP A 62 -0.63 -6.35 5.04
N GLU A 63 0.26 -7.31 5.34
CA GLU A 63 0.02 -8.40 6.28
C GLU A 63 -0.07 -7.94 7.74
N SER A 64 0.44 -6.75 8.05
CA SER A 64 0.36 -6.17 9.40
C SER A 64 -0.99 -5.50 9.69
N CYS A 65 -1.83 -5.34 8.66
CA CYS A 65 -3.12 -4.65 8.76
C CYS A 65 -4.30 -5.64 8.73
N SER A 66 -5.42 -5.21 9.29
CA SER A 66 -6.68 -5.94 9.10
C SER A 66 -7.13 -5.88 7.64
N LEU A 67 -7.89 -6.88 7.18
CA LEU A 67 -8.42 -6.91 5.82
C LEU A 67 -9.87 -6.43 5.78
N VAL A 68 -10.21 -5.67 4.75
CA VAL A 68 -11.59 -5.24 4.45
C VAL A 68 -11.94 -5.61 3.01
N PRO A 69 -13.16 -6.12 2.71
CA PRO A 69 -13.56 -6.44 1.34
C PRO A 69 -13.53 -5.22 0.43
N SER A 70 -12.99 -5.38 -0.78
CA SER A 70 -13.01 -4.37 -1.82
C SER A 70 -14.18 -4.58 -2.80
N PRO A 71 -14.57 -3.57 -3.58
CA PRO A 71 -15.56 -3.71 -4.66
C PRO A 71 -15.13 -4.67 -5.79
N PHE A 72 -13.85 -5.07 -5.84
CA PHE A 72 -13.27 -5.87 -6.93
C PHE A 72 -13.14 -7.35 -6.58
N LEU A 73 -13.97 -7.85 -5.64
CA LEU A 73 -13.88 -9.22 -5.12
C LEU A 73 -12.48 -9.56 -4.58
N SER A 74 -11.78 -8.54 -4.08
CA SER A 74 -10.48 -8.65 -3.40
C SER A 74 -10.57 -8.04 -2.00
N HIS A 75 -9.43 -7.81 -1.37
CA HIS A 75 -9.36 -7.11 -0.08
C HIS A 75 -8.43 -5.90 -0.18
N ASN A 76 -8.72 -4.90 0.66
CA ASN A 76 -7.82 -3.81 1.00
C ASN A 76 -7.27 -4.02 2.41
N SER A 77 -6.12 -3.43 2.69
CA SER A 77 -5.62 -3.26 4.05
C SER A 77 -6.35 -2.11 4.73
N LEU A 78 -6.76 -2.33 5.98
CA LEU A 78 -7.34 -1.31 6.84
C LEU A 78 -6.28 -0.82 7.82
N LEU A 79 -5.81 0.41 7.58
CA LEU A 79 -4.93 1.14 8.48
C LEU A 79 -5.76 1.85 9.54
N ALA A 80 -5.48 1.60 10.82
CA ALA A 80 -6.04 2.36 11.94
C ALA A 80 -4.95 3.24 12.57
N LEU A 81 -5.18 4.57 12.64
CA LEU A 81 -4.22 5.57 13.14
C LEU A 81 -4.63 6.18 14.48
#